data_AF-A0A524FV21-F1
#
_entry.id   AF-A0A524FV21-F1
#
_cell.length_a   1.000
_cell.length_b   1.000
_cell.length_c   1.000
_cell.angle_alpha   90.00
_cell.angle_beta   90.00
_cell.angle_gamma   90.00
#
_symmetry.space_group_name_H-M   'P 1'
#
loop_
_entity.id
_entity.type
_entity.pdbx_description
1 polymer ?
#
loop_
_entity_poly.entity_id
_entity_poly.type
_entity_poly.pdbx_seq_one_letter_code
_entity_poly.pdbx_strand_id
1 'polypeptide(L)'
;MPRKLTPNRWNWSQKDEKWIFIEINDQGEEKYYYKLEPPEEFISLTMQLKELNEKLIITKDVGENTKIFNEMVRISKRLQCMPRNDI
;
A
#
# COMPACT_ATOMS: atom_id res chain seq x y z
N MET A 1 8.38 7.61 17.90
CA MET A 1 7.91 6.24 18.21
C MET A 1 7.72 5.50 16.89
N PRO A 2 8.21 4.26 16.74
CA PRO A 2 7.91 3.46 15.56
C PRO A 2 6.39 3.25 15.45
N ARG A 3 5.83 3.34 14.24
CA ARG A 3 4.41 3.04 14.02
C ARG A 3 4.14 1.60 14.44
N LYS A 4 3.08 1.39 15.22
CA LYS A 4 2.61 0.03 15.53
C LYS A 4 2.20 -0.66 14.22
N LEU A 5 2.69 -1.89 14.02
CA LEU A 5 2.25 -2.72 12.90
C LEU A 5 0.75 -2.99 13.05
N THR A 6 0.03 -2.91 11.96
CA THR A 6 -1.42 -3.09 11.97
C THR A 6 -1.77 -4.45 11.39
N PRO A 7 -2.64 -5.22 12.06
CA PRO A 7 -3.10 -6.51 11.56
C PRO A 7 -3.85 -6.43 10.24
N ASN A 8 -3.93 -7.58 9.57
CA ASN A 8 -4.66 -7.85 8.33
C ASN A 8 -4.28 -6.94 7.15
N ARG A 9 -3.03 -6.44 7.15
CA ARG A 9 -2.42 -5.74 6.03
C ARG A 9 -0.91 -5.91 6.00
N TRP A 10 -0.31 -5.72 4.84
CA TRP A 10 1.14 -5.63 4.71
C TRP A 10 1.68 -4.35 5.36
N ASN A 11 2.72 -4.49 6.17
CA ASN A 11 3.45 -3.41 6.82
C ASN A 11 4.92 -3.48 6.41
N TRP A 12 5.57 -2.34 6.18
CA TRP A 12 7.02 -2.30 6.09
C TRP A 12 7.62 -2.06 7.48
N SER A 13 8.42 -3.01 7.98
CA SER A 13 9.19 -2.83 9.20
C SER A 13 10.54 -2.20 8.87
N GLN A 14 10.72 -0.94 9.27
CA GLN A 14 12.02 -0.27 9.13
C GLN A 14 13.10 -0.90 10.01
N LYS A 15 12.72 -1.49 11.16
CA LYS A 15 13.67 -2.10 12.09
C LYS A 15 14.22 -3.41 11.53
N ASP A 16 13.35 -4.20 10.91
CA ASP A 16 13.69 -5.55 10.42
C ASP A 16 14.00 -5.57 8.92
N GLU A 17 13.86 -4.41 8.24
CA GLU A 17 14.02 -4.20 6.80
C GLU A 17 13.24 -5.22 5.96
N LYS A 18 12.02 -5.53 6.40
CA LYS A 18 11.17 -6.57 5.82
C LYS A 18 9.71 -6.16 5.81
N TRP A 19 8.97 -6.75 4.88
CA TRP A 19 7.52 -6.74 4.85
C TRP A 19 6.98 -7.73 5.87
N ILE A 20 6.01 -7.29 6.67
CA ILE A 20 5.37 -8.07 7.72
C ILE A 20 3.85 -8.01 7.54
N PHE A 21 3.22 -9.18 7.45
CA PHE A 21 1.77 -9.33 7.54
C PHE A 21 1.43 -10.04 8.84
N ILE A 22 0.51 -9.46 9.61
CA ILE A 22 0.02 -10.05 10.86
C ILE A 22 -1.42 -10.45 10.61
N GLU A 23 -1.68 -11.75 10.55
CA GLU A 23 -3.03 -12.31 10.45
C GLU A 23 -3.55 -12.61 11.84
N ILE A 24 -4.75 -12.13 12.17
CA ILE A 24 -5.44 -12.49 13.42
C ILE A 24 -6.56 -13.46 13.06
N ASN A 25 -6.51 -14.67 13.60
CA ASN A 25 -7.58 -15.65 13.40
C ASN A 25 -8.81 -15.38 14.29
N ASP A 26 -9.88 -16.13 14.11
CA ASP A 26 -11.14 -15.96 14.86
C ASP A 26 -11.00 -16.20 16.38
N GLN A 27 -9.89 -16.82 16.81
CA GLN A 27 -9.55 -17.09 18.21
C GLN A 27 -8.67 -15.98 18.82
N GLY A 28 -8.29 -14.97 18.03
CA GLY A 28 -7.43 -13.87 18.46
C GLY A 28 -5.93 -14.20 18.43
N GLU A 29 -5.53 -15.34 17.85
CA GLU A 29 -4.13 -15.71 17.71
C GLU A 29 -3.49 -14.99 16.53
N GLU A 30 -2.26 -14.51 16.74
CA GLU A 30 -1.49 -13.79 15.73
C GLU A 30 -0.56 -14.73 14.96
N LYS A 31 -0.64 -14.68 13.63
CA LYS A 31 0.27 -15.37 12.73
C LYS A 31 1.05 -14.35 11.91
N TYR A 32 2.37 -14.46 11.96
CA TYR A 32 3.29 -13.53 11.32
C TYR A 32 3.83 -14.11 10.01
N TYR A 33 3.78 -13.31 8.96
CA TYR A 33 4.37 -13.62 7.66
C TYR A 33 5.38 -12.55 7.28
N TYR A 34 6.53 -12.98 6.75
CA TYR A 34 7.64 -12.10 6.42
C TYR A 34 8.03 -12.25 4.95
N LYS A 35 8.34 -11.14 4.29
CA LYS A 35 8.92 -11.10 2.95
C LYS A 35 10.03 -10.06 2.88
N LEU A 36 11.09 -10.37 2.14
CA LEU A 36 12.11 -9.37 1.77
C LEU A 36 11.61 -8.51 0.61
N GLU A 37 11.11 -9.18 -0.42
CA GLU A 37 10.56 -8.53 -1.60
C GLU A 37 9.22 -7.83 -1.30
N PRO A 38 8.95 -6.68 -1.95
CA PRO A 38 7.66 -6.03 -1.86
C PRO A 38 6.50 -6.89 -2.36
N PRO A 39 5.32 -6.82 -1.74
CA PRO A 39 4.12 -7.44 -2.28
C PRO A 39 3.85 -6.98 -3.72
N GLU A 40 3.38 -7.87 -4.59
CA GLU A 40 3.12 -7.53 -6.00
C GLU A 40 2.11 -6.38 -6.15
N GLU A 41 1.08 -6.36 -5.29
CA GLU A 41 0.10 -5.27 -5.24
C GLU A 41 0.77 -3.93 -4.90
N PHE A 42 1.80 -3.91 -4.04
CA PHE A 42 2.55 -2.69 -3.74
C PHE A 42 3.29 -2.16 -4.98
N ILE A 43 3.96 -3.04 -5.73
CA ILE A 43 4.68 -2.68 -6.94
C ILE A 43 3.72 -2.12 -7.98
N SER A 44 2.60 -2.80 -8.22
CA SER A 44 1.57 -2.37 -9.18
C SER A 44 0.98 -1.00 -8.82
N LEU A 45 0.60 -0.80 -7.55
CA LEU A 45 0.00 0.45 -7.10
C LEU A 45 1.00 1.62 -7.13
N THR A 46 2.27 1.38 -6.81
CA THR A 46 3.31 2.42 -6.88
C THR A 46 3.64 2.81 -8.32
N MET A 47 3.62 1.87 -9.26
CA MET A 47 3.72 2.17 -10.70
C MET A 47 2.55 3.04 -11.17
N GLN A 48 1.31 2.70 -10.80
CA GLN A 48 0.14 3.51 -11.15
C GLN A 48 0.21 4.93 -10.57
N LEU A 49 0.69 5.09 -9.33
CA LEU A 49 0.91 6.41 -8.74
C LEU A 49 1.93 7.23 -9.52
N LYS A 50 3.02 6.60 -9.97
CA LYS A 50 4.04 7.27 -10.79
C LYS A 50 3.42 7.80 -12.09
N GLU A 51 2.67 6.97 -12.80
CA GLU A 51 1.99 7.37 -14.04
C GLU A 51 0.99 8.51 -13.82
N LEU A 52 0.19 8.44 -12.75
CA LEU A 52 -0.76 9.51 -12.42
C LEU A 52 -0.04 10.80 -12.05
N ASN A 53 1.07 10.72 -11.31
CA ASN A 53 1.87 11.90 -10.95
C ASN A 53 2.48 12.56 -12.20
N GLU A 54 3.00 11.77 -13.14
CA GLU A 54 3.50 12.28 -14.42
C GLU A 54 2.38 12.98 -15.22
N LYS A 55 1.17 12.39 -15.25
CA LYS A 55 -0.02 13.02 -15.87
C LYS A 55 -0.42 14.31 -15.16
N LEU A 56 -0.36 14.35 -13.84
CA LEU A 56 -0.72 15.53 -13.05
C LEU A 56 0.19 16.73 -13.38
N ILE A 57 1.51 16.49 -13.55
CA ILE A 57 2.50 17.54 -13.85
C ILE A 57 2.21 18.24 -15.19
N ILE A 58 1.76 17.49 -16.19
CA ILE A 58 1.52 18.02 -17.54
C ILE A 58 0.10 18.55 -17.76
N THR A 59 -0.84 18.21 -16.87
CA THR A 59 -2.26 18.52 -17.05
C THR A 59 -2.55 19.95 -16.65
N LYS A 60 -3.04 20.75 -17.60
CA LYS A 60 -3.42 22.16 -17.39
C LYS A 60 -4.90 22.35 -17.07
N ASP A 61 -5.72 21.36 -17.41
CA ASP A 61 -7.15 21.38 -17.13
C ASP A 61 -7.42 21.08 -15.65
N VAL A 62 -8.17 21.96 -14.99
CA VAL A 62 -8.46 21.85 -13.56
C VAL A 62 -9.38 20.66 -13.26
N GLY A 63 -10.33 20.36 -14.14
CA GLY A 63 -11.25 19.24 -13.98
C GLY A 63 -10.52 17.90 -14.05
N GLU A 64 -9.64 17.73 -15.03
CA GLU A 64 -8.84 16.53 -15.20
C GLU A 64 -7.79 16.37 -14.09
N ASN A 65 -7.15 17.46 -13.66
CA ASN A 65 -6.28 17.46 -12.48
C ASN A 65 -6.98 16.94 -11.22
N THR A 66 -8.23 17.36 -11.01
CA THR A 66 -9.02 16.92 -9.85
C THR A 66 -9.31 15.42 -9.92
N LYS A 67 -9.61 14.88 -11.11
CA LYS A 67 -9.80 13.42 -11.28
C LYS A 67 -8.52 12.64 -11.03
N ILE A 68 -7.39 13.07 -11.58
CA ILE A 68 -6.09 12.43 -11.39
C ILE A 68 -5.74 12.39 -9.90
N PHE A 69 -5.92 13.52 -9.19
CA PHE A 69 -5.67 13.58 -7.76
C PHE A 69 -6.58 12.62 -6.97
N ASN A 70 -7.88 12.56 -7.29
CA ASN A 70 -8.80 11.64 -6.62
C ASN A 70 -8.42 10.16 -6.83
N GLU A 71 -7.96 9.79 -8.03
CA GLU A 71 -7.44 8.44 -8.27
C GLU A 71 -6.15 8.17 -7.50
N MET A 72 -5.23 9.14 -7.40
CA MET A 72 -4.03 9.01 -6.55
C MET A 72 -4.40 8.81 -5.08
N VAL A 73 -5.40 9.52 -4.56
CA VAL A 73 -5.91 9.34 -3.19
C VAL A 73 -6.50 7.94 -3.01
N ARG A 74 -7.26 7.43 -4.00
CA ARG A 74 -7.81 6.08 -3.98
C ARG A 74 -6.73 5.01 -3.92
N ILE A 75 -5.71 5.12 -4.76
CA ILE A 75 -4.56 4.20 -4.75
C ILE A 75 -3.80 4.29 -3.42
N SER A 76 -3.60 5.49 -2.88
CA SER A 76 -2.94 5.69 -1.59
C SER A 76 -3.69 5.02 -0.43
N LYS A 77 -5.03 5.09 -0.43
CA LYS A 77 -5.86 4.35 0.54
C LYS A 77 -5.71 2.83 0.37
N ARG A 78 -5.60 2.35 -0.88
CA ARG A 78 -5.40 0.93 -1.16
C ARG A 78 -4.04 0.43 -0.67
N LEU A 79 -2.97 1.20 -0.91
CA LEU A 79 -1.63 0.93 -0.37
C LEU A 79 -1.61 0.82 1.16
N GLN A 80 -2.44 1.60 1.85
CA GLN A 80 -2.56 1.54 3.31
C GLN A 80 -3.34 0.32 3.82
N CYS A 81 -4.06 -0.40 2.96
CA CYS A 81 -4.94 -1.50 3.35
C CYS A 81 -4.69 -2.75 2.51
N MET A 82 -3.46 -2.96 2.02
CA MET A 82 -3.13 -4.09 1.15
C MET A 82 -3.34 -5.43 1.88
N PRO A 83 -4.34 -6.23 1.47
CA PRO A 83 -4.54 -7.56 2.03
C PRO A 83 -3.43 -8.52 1.56
N ARG A 84 -3.41 -9.72 2.13
CA ARG A 84 -2.55 -10.80 1.66
C ARG A 84 -3.28 -11.54 0.53
N ASN A 85 -2.84 -11.33 -0.72
CA ASN A 85 -3.40 -12.03 -1.89
C ASN A 85 -2.52 -13.20 -2.38
N ASP A 86 -1.50 -13.59 -1.62
CA ASP A 86 -0.47 -14.56 -2.04
C ASP A 86 -0.81 -16.03 -1.69
N ILE A 87 -2.09 -16.44 -1.71
CA ILE A 87 -2.52 -17.82 -1.42
C ILE A 87 -3.48 -18.31 -2.50
#